data_AF-A0A8T4YVY6-F1
#
_entry.id   AF-A0A8T4YVY6-F1
#
_cell.length_a   1.000
_cell.length_b   1.000
_cell.length_c   1.000
_cell.angle_alpha   90.00
_cell.angle_beta   90.00
_cell.angle_gamma   90.00
#
_symmetry.space_group_name_H-M   'P 1'
#
loop_
_entity.id
_entity.type
_entity.pdbx_description
1 polymer ?
#
loop_
_entity_poly.entity_id
_entity_poly.type
_entity_poly.pdbx_seq_one_letter_code
_entity_poly.pdbx_strand_id
1 'polypeptide(L)'
;MPEEILIYLTVIFGIIAVASVVLLLMERERRRATLGSDVGSKRGSAESVVTLTTFSRTVPDKVLSETRDKLRVLDVEREIMSYALRRLYEAHAEGKITAEERDSLALKYREELERIKQEIARGESIIALCELERMREEFIKTFSEKFDLINKRIEELKAIAGLTTRGYVAKPVEEEGQGEKAEGVEMPTQQVQTEKQPAPRRRREVTKPKIIPEEIKPIEEAGVEEQVQTGTSEGGEADKRIEQIVAEIEKVLNKLTQMEIE
;
A
#
# COMPACT_ATOMS: atom_id res chain seq x y z
N MET A 1 72.68 8.62 5.58
CA MET A 1 71.94 9.89 5.71
C MET A 1 70.76 10.03 4.73
N PRO A 2 70.83 9.67 3.42
CA PRO A 2 69.67 9.85 2.54
C PRO A 2 68.60 8.74 2.65
N GLU A 3 68.97 7.51 3.00
CA GLU A 3 68.02 6.38 3.01
C GLU A 3 67.04 6.41 4.19
N GLU A 4 67.49 6.84 5.36
CA GLU A 4 66.62 7.02 6.53
C GLU A 4 65.53 8.07 6.24
N ILE A 5 65.88 9.15 5.55
CA ILE A 5 64.94 10.21 5.15
C ILE A 5 63.87 9.66 4.20
N LEU A 6 64.24 8.79 3.25
CA LEU A 6 63.30 8.15 2.33
C LEU A 6 62.34 7.21 3.07
N ILE A 7 62.84 6.44 4.04
CA ILE A 7 62.01 5.55 4.86
C ILE A 7 60.99 6.37 5.66
N TYR A 8 61.41 7.45 6.34
CA TYR A 8 60.49 8.33 7.06
C TYR A 8 59.44 8.97 6.13
N LEU A 9 59.82 9.36 4.92
CA LEU A 9 58.90 9.94 3.92
C LEU A 9 57.81 8.93 3.51
N THR A 10 58.17 7.66 3.30
CA THR A 10 57.20 6.62 2.94
C THR A 10 56.22 6.30 4.08
N VAL A 11 56.69 6.28 5.32
CA VAL A 11 55.84 6.06 6.49
C VAL A 11 54.87 7.21 6.69
N ILE A 12 55.35 8.46 6.57
CA ILE A 12 54.50 9.65 6.68
C ILE A 12 53.44 9.66 5.56
N PHE A 13 53.81 9.34 4.32
CA PHE A 13 52.87 9.27 3.21
C PHE A 13 51.82 8.17 3.42
N GLY A 14 52.21 7.01 3.97
CA GLY A 14 51.29 5.93 4.34
C GLY A 14 50.27 6.37 5.40
N ILE A 15 50.72 7.07 6.45
CA ILE A 15 49.83 7.59 7.49
C ILE A 15 48.86 8.64 6.92
N ILE A 16 49.34 9.53 6.05
CA ILE A 16 48.51 10.55 5.39
C ILE A 16 47.48 9.90 4.46
N ALA A 17 47.85 8.86 3.70
CA ALA A 17 46.93 8.16 2.81
C ALA A 17 45.82 7.46 3.60
N VAL A 18 46.15 6.77 4.70
CA VAL A 18 45.16 6.12 5.57
C VAL A 18 44.25 7.16 6.24
N ALA A 19 44.80 8.25 6.77
CA ALA A 19 44.02 9.34 7.36
C ALA A 19 43.10 10.01 6.32
N SER A 20 43.56 10.17 5.08
CA SER A 20 42.76 10.72 3.98
C SER A 20 41.62 9.78 3.59
N VAL A 21 41.83 8.47 3.57
CA VAL A 21 40.76 7.49 3.32
C VAL A 21 39.72 7.51 4.44
N VAL A 22 40.14 7.56 5.70
CA VAL A 22 39.22 7.67 6.85
C VAL A 22 38.43 8.98 6.79
N LEU A 23 39.09 10.10 6.47
CA LEU A 23 38.42 11.38 6.26
C LEU A 23 37.43 11.33 5.09
N LEU A 24 37.76 10.68 3.98
CA LEU A 24 36.86 10.52 2.83
C LEU A 24 35.66 9.61 3.15
N LEU A 25 35.84 8.58 4.00
CA LEU A 25 34.74 7.75 4.47
C LEU A 25 33.83 8.52 5.42
N MET A 26 34.39 9.27 6.37
CA MET A 26 33.63 10.17 7.25
C MET A 26 32.96 11.31 6.49
N GLU A 27 33.58 11.83 5.43
CA GLU A 27 33.00 12.88 4.59
C GLU A 27 31.93 12.32 3.66
N ARG A 28 32.04 11.06 3.21
CA ARG A 28 30.98 10.35 2.49
C ARG A 28 29.79 10.05 3.39
N GLU A 29 30.01 9.70 4.65
CA GLU A 29 28.96 9.53 5.66
C GLU A 29 28.35 10.87 6.07
N ARG A 30 29.16 11.92 6.25
CA ARG A 30 28.67 13.28 6.48
C ARG A 30 27.90 13.81 5.29
N ARG A 31 28.32 13.58 4.05
CA ARG A 31 27.53 13.95 2.86
C ARG A 31 26.23 13.16 2.78
N ARG A 32 26.19 11.92 3.26
CA ARG A 32 24.92 11.16 3.42
C ARG A 32 24.05 11.73 4.56
N ALA A 33 24.64 12.23 5.63
CA ALA A 33 23.94 12.89 6.73
C ALA A 33 23.51 14.34 6.40
N THR A 34 24.27 15.08 5.57
CA THR A 34 23.97 16.46 5.18
C THR A 34 23.12 16.55 3.92
N LEU A 35 23.19 15.58 2.99
CA LEU A 35 22.15 15.42 1.94
C LEU A 35 20.79 15.01 2.54
N GLY A 36 20.78 14.46 3.76
CA GLY A 36 19.56 14.18 4.53
C GLY A 36 19.12 15.31 5.47
N SER A 37 19.89 16.40 5.62
CA SER A 37 19.66 17.41 6.67
C SER A 37 19.57 18.86 6.16
N ASP A 38 19.57 19.11 4.85
CA ASP A 38 19.36 20.46 4.29
C ASP A 38 18.26 20.52 3.22
N VAL A 39 17.09 19.98 3.57
CA VAL A 39 15.81 20.39 2.96
C VAL A 39 14.82 20.57 4.09
N GLY A 40 14.54 21.83 4.48
CA GLY A 40 13.27 22.16 5.11
C GLY A 40 13.24 23.01 6.37
N SER A 41 14.27 23.82 6.69
CA SER A 41 14.04 24.97 7.57
C SER A 41 13.30 26.07 6.79
N LYS A 42 11.97 25.93 6.69
CA LYS A 42 10.92 26.92 6.37
C LYS A 42 9.74 26.25 5.64
N ARG A 43 8.73 25.81 6.40
CA ARG A 43 7.30 25.77 6.05
C ARG A 43 6.62 25.26 7.32
N GLY A 44 5.89 26.10 8.04
CA GLY A 44 4.60 26.53 7.56
C GLY A 44 3.66 25.37 7.79
N SER A 45 2.87 25.48 8.85
CA SER A 45 1.63 24.74 9.09
C SER A 45 0.96 24.35 7.77
N ALA A 46 1.25 23.14 7.31
CA ALA A 46 0.51 22.48 6.26
C ALA A 46 -0.14 21.31 6.97
N GLU A 47 -1.26 21.62 7.61
CA GLU A 47 -2.48 20.82 7.50
C GLU A 47 -2.29 19.68 6.48
N SER A 48 -2.05 18.47 6.98
CA SER A 48 -2.19 17.24 6.21
C SER A 48 -3.67 17.05 5.94
N VAL A 49 -4.27 17.93 5.13
CA VAL A 49 -5.56 17.68 4.52
C VAL A 49 -5.28 16.60 3.50
N VAL A 50 -5.50 15.36 3.95
CA VAL A 50 -5.54 14.14 3.16
C VAL A 50 -6.32 14.44 1.90
N THR A 51 -5.61 14.58 0.78
CA THR A 51 -6.23 14.62 -0.54
C THR A 51 -6.66 13.19 -0.79
N LEU A 52 -7.89 12.86 -0.41
CA LEU A 52 -8.53 11.53 -0.49
C LEU A 52 -8.72 11.06 -1.95
N THR A 53 -8.13 11.73 -2.92
CA THR A 53 -8.48 11.62 -4.32
C THR A 53 -7.36 10.93 -5.10
N THR A 54 -7.67 9.70 -5.54
CA THR A 54 -7.01 8.91 -6.59
C THR A 54 -5.77 8.09 -6.21
N PHE A 55 -5.94 7.12 -5.30
CA PHE A 55 -4.97 6.02 -5.18
C PHE A 55 -5.34 4.91 -6.17
N SER A 56 -4.46 4.64 -7.13
CA SER A 56 -4.62 3.52 -8.07
C SER A 56 -3.87 2.30 -7.55
N ARG A 57 -4.42 1.13 -7.82
CA ARG A 57 -3.77 -0.16 -7.58
C ARG A 57 -2.48 -0.24 -8.42
N THR A 58 -1.34 -0.48 -7.78
CA THR A 58 -0.05 -0.55 -8.48
C THR A 58 0.18 -1.94 -9.06
N VAL A 59 -0.40 -2.99 -8.44
CA VAL A 59 -0.20 -4.38 -8.88
C VAL A 59 -1.52 -5.07 -9.22
N PRO A 60 -1.75 -5.51 -10.48
CA PRO A 60 -3.00 -6.18 -10.87
C PRO A 60 -3.11 -7.61 -10.32
N ASP A 61 -4.34 -8.12 -10.13
CA ASP A 61 -4.63 -9.46 -9.58
C ASP A 61 -3.91 -10.61 -10.30
N LYS A 62 -3.74 -10.47 -11.62
CA LYS A 62 -3.01 -11.45 -12.44
C LYS A 62 -1.57 -11.63 -11.95
N VAL A 63 -0.89 -10.52 -11.66
CA VAL A 63 0.50 -10.55 -11.16
C VAL A 63 0.57 -11.16 -9.76
N LEU A 64 -0.44 -10.94 -8.92
CA LEU A 64 -0.53 -11.59 -7.60
C LEU A 64 -0.62 -13.11 -7.75
N SER A 65 -1.51 -13.61 -8.61
CA SER A 65 -1.65 -15.05 -8.85
C SER A 65 -0.37 -15.67 -9.42
N GLU A 66 0.24 -15.03 -10.43
CA GLU A 66 1.50 -15.50 -11.01
C GLU A 66 2.65 -15.49 -9.99
N THR A 67 2.67 -14.51 -9.08
CA THR A 67 3.68 -14.42 -8.02
C THR A 67 3.51 -15.54 -7.00
N ARG A 68 2.27 -15.85 -6.60
CA ARG A 68 1.98 -16.99 -5.70
C ARG A 68 2.39 -18.32 -6.31
N ASP A 69 2.09 -18.54 -7.59
CA ASP A 69 2.49 -19.75 -8.30
C ASP A 69 4.02 -19.89 -8.37
N LYS A 70 4.72 -18.78 -8.67
CA LYS A 70 6.19 -18.75 -8.68
C LYS A 70 6.78 -19.03 -7.30
N LEU A 71 6.24 -18.44 -6.23
CA LEU A 71 6.71 -18.70 -4.86
C LEU A 71 6.60 -20.17 -4.50
N ARG A 72 5.48 -20.82 -4.84
CA ARG A 72 5.28 -22.25 -4.58
C ARG A 72 6.34 -23.10 -5.28
N VAL A 73 6.75 -22.74 -6.50
CA VAL A 73 7.83 -23.43 -7.21
C VAL A 73 9.19 -23.14 -6.57
N LEU A 74 9.47 -21.88 -6.22
CA LEU A 74 10.73 -21.48 -5.58
C LEU A 74 10.92 -22.14 -4.21
N ASP A 75 9.86 -22.36 -3.44
CA ASP A 75 9.93 -23.11 -2.17
C ASP A 75 10.39 -24.56 -2.39
N VAL A 76 9.86 -25.22 -3.41
CA VAL A 76 10.29 -26.57 -3.80
C VAL A 76 11.73 -26.56 -4.27
N GLU A 77 12.13 -25.58 -5.10
CA GLU A 77 13.53 -25.45 -5.54
C GLU A 77 14.49 -25.21 -4.37
N ARG A 78 14.11 -24.37 -3.39
CA ARG A 78 14.87 -24.14 -2.15
C ARG A 78 15.07 -25.45 -1.38
N GLU A 79 14.02 -26.26 -1.27
CA GLU A 79 14.08 -27.57 -0.61
C GLU A 79 14.98 -28.54 -1.36
N ILE A 80 14.85 -28.63 -2.68
CA ILE A 80 15.71 -29.45 -3.54
C ILE A 80 17.17 -29.05 -3.36
N MET A 81 17.47 -27.75 -3.37
CA MET A 81 18.85 -27.27 -3.26
C MET A 81 19.42 -27.53 -1.87
N SER A 82 18.60 -27.37 -0.83
CA SER A 82 18.97 -27.73 0.55
C SER A 82 19.22 -29.22 0.72
N TYR A 83 18.41 -30.06 0.07
CA TYR A 83 18.60 -31.51 0.04
C TYR A 83 19.87 -31.90 -0.72
N ALA A 84 20.12 -31.30 -1.89
CA ALA A 84 21.32 -31.53 -2.68
C ALA A 84 22.59 -31.21 -1.89
N LEU A 85 22.61 -30.07 -1.19
CA LEU A 85 23.71 -29.71 -0.29
C LEU A 85 23.95 -30.78 0.76
N ARG A 86 22.91 -31.24 1.47
CA ARG A 86 23.04 -32.32 2.47
C ARG A 86 23.58 -33.61 1.82
N ARG A 87 23.02 -33.99 0.67
CA ARG A 87 23.39 -35.21 -0.05
C ARG A 87 24.85 -35.21 -0.49
N LEU A 88 25.43 -34.05 -0.82
CA LEU A 88 26.86 -33.93 -1.14
C LEU A 88 27.75 -34.29 0.04
N TYR A 89 27.42 -33.81 1.24
CA TYR A 89 28.19 -34.13 2.45
C TYR A 89 28.09 -35.62 2.81
N GLU A 90 26.90 -36.21 2.66
CA GLU A 90 26.71 -37.65 2.82
C GLU A 90 27.52 -38.44 1.78
N ALA A 91 27.50 -38.04 0.51
CA ALA A 91 28.26 -38.72 -0.56
C ALA A 91 29.76 -38.67 -0.31
N HIS A 92 30.26 -37.56 0.23
CA HIS A 92 31.66 -37.43 0.61
C HIS A 92 32.03 -38.35 1.79
N ALA A 93 31.17 -38.44 2.81
CA ALA A 93 31.36 -39.36 3.93
C ALA A 93 31.31 -40.84 3.49
N GLU A 94 30.49 -41.15 2.49
CA GLU A 94 30.44 -42.46 1.82
C GLU A 94 31.66 -42.73 0.90
N GLY A 95 32.55 -41.74 0.70
CA GLY A 95 33.72 -41.84 -0.17
C GLY A 95 33.40 -41.83 -1.67
N LYS A 96 32.17 -41.48 -2.07
CA LYS A 96 31.74 -41.46 -3.48
C LYS A 96 32.27 -40.25 -4.26
N ILE A 97 32.59 -39.16 -3.56
CA ILE A 97 33.14 -37.92 -4.14
C ILE A 97 34.31 -37.42 -3.30
N THR A 98 35.25 -36.74 -3.95
CA THR A 98 36.36 -36.07 -3.28
C THR A 98 35.89 -34.80 -2.55
N ALA A 99 36.73 -34.30 -1.64
CA ALA A 99 36.42 -33.05 -0.92
C ALA A 99 36.35 -31.84 -1.86
N GLU A 100 37.22 -31.79 -2.87
CA GLU A 100 37.26 -30.71 -3.86
C GLU A 100 36.01 -30.70 -4.75
N GLU A 101 35.58 -31.87 -5.23
CA GLU A 101 34.33 -32.01 -6.00
C GLU A 101 33.13 -31.60 -5.15
N ARG A 102 33.06 -32.04 -3.89
CA ARG A 102 32.02 -31.62 -2.94
C ARG A 102 31.99 -30.10 -2.81
N ASP A 103 33.14 -29.47 -2.58
CA ASP A 103 33.22 -28.03 -2.33
C ASP A 103 32.86 -27.22 -3.58
N SER A 104 33.28 -27.66 -4.77
CA SER A 104 32.89 -27.05 -6.04
C SER A 104 31.38 -27.13 -6.28
N LEU A 105 30.75 -28.30 -6.04
CA LEU A 105 29.30 -28.46 -6.20
C LEU A 105 28.53 -27.71 -5.10
N ALA A 106 29.02 -27.74 -3.86
CA ALA A 106 28.38 -27.06 -2.74
C ALA A 106 28.39 -25.54 -2.91
N LEU A 107 29.45 -24.98 -3.50
CA LEU A 107 29.51 -23.55 -3.81
C LEU A 107 28.40 -23.15 -4.81
N LYS A 108 28.25 -23.90 -5.91
CA LYS A 108 27.18 -23.65 -6.90
C LYS A 108 25.79 -23.72 -6.28
N TYR A 109 25.49 -24.78 -5.52
CA TYR A 109 24.18 -24.93 -4.88
C TYR A 109 23.91 -23.89 -3.79
N ARG A 110 24.94 -23.39 -3.10
CA ARG A 110 24.78 -22.26 -2.16
C ARG A 110 24.43 -20.98 -2.89
N GLU A 111 25.11 -20.68 -4.00
CA GLU A 111 24.82 -19.49 -4.81
C GLU A 111 23.39 -19.54 -5.36
N GLU A 112 22.96 -20.69 -5.89
CA GLU A 112 21.60 -20.90 -6.36
C GLU A 112 20.57 -20.78 -5.21
N LEU A 113 20.86 -21.37 -4.04
CA LEU A 113 20.00 -21.28 -2.87
C LEU A 113 19.83 -19.82 -2.39
N GLU A 114 20.90 -19.04 -2.36
CA GLU A 114 20.82 -17.62 -2.00
C GLU A 114 20.04 -16.81 -3.03
N ARG A 115 20.20 -17.09 -4.32
CA ARG A 115 19.38 -16.49 -5.38
C ARG A 115 17.90 -16.80 -5.19
N ILE A 116 17.54 -18.06 -4.94
CA ILE A 116 16.16 -18.49 -4.71
C ILE A 116 15.56 -17.76 -3.50
N LYS A 117 16.30 -17.65 -2.38
CA LYS A 117 15.84 -16.90 -1.19
C LYS A 117 15.54 -15.44 -1.50
N GLN A 118 16.38 -14.78 -2.30
CA GLN A 118 16.15 -13.39 -2.70
C GLN A 118 14.90 -13.25 -3.57
N GLU A 119 14.66 -14.19 -4.49
CA GLU A 119 13.46 -14.19 -5.32
C GLU A 119 12.18 -14.45 -4.50
N ILE A 120 12.26 -15.32 -3.49
CA ILE A 120 11.17 -15.54 -2.52
C ILE A 120 10.85 -14.25 -1.77
N ALA A 121 11.85 -13.62 -1.13
CA ALA A 121 11.65 -12.38 -0.37
C ALA A 121 11.04 -11.26 -1.23
N ARG A 122 11.46 -11.17 -2.50
CA ARG A 122 10.87 -10.23 -3.46
C ARG A 122 9.42 -10.56 -3.76
N GLY A 123 9.10 -11.84 -4.00
CA GLY A 123 7.73 -12.29 -4.25
C GLY A 123 6.79 -12.03 -3.07
N GLU A 124 7.24 -12.32 -1.85
CA GLU A 124 6.52 -12.03 -0.62
C GLU A 124 6.24 -10.53 -0.45
N SER A 125 7.24 -9.69 -0.74
CA SER A 125 7.07 -8.22 -0.71
C SER A 125 6.00 -7.74 -1.70
N ILE A 126 5.90 -8.37 -2.89
CA ILE A 126 4.86 -8.06 -3.88
C ILE A 126 3.47 -8.47 -3.35
N ILE A 127 3.36 -9.63 -2.72
CA ILE A 127 2.10 -10.09 -2.12
C ILE A 127 1.66 -9.15 -1.00
N ALA A 128 2.57 -8.84 -0.07
CA ALA A 128 2.29 -7.92 1.02
C ALA A 128 1.84 -6.55 0.50
N LEU A 129 2.50 -6.03 -0.54
CA LEU A 129 2.08 -4.79 -1.20
C LEU A 129 0.65 -4.89 -1.76
N CYS A 130 0.31 -5.97 -2.47
CA CYS A 130 -1.04 -6.17 -3.00
C CYS A 130 -2.10 -6.20 -1.89
N GLU A 131 -1.79 -6.83 -0.76
CA GLU A 131 -2.70 -6.93 0.39
C GLU A 131 -2.91 -5.57 1.06
N LEU A 132 -1.83 -4.79 1.23
CA LEU A 132 -1.91 -3.41 1.73
C LEU A 132 -2.73 -2.52 0.79
N GLU A 133 -2.54 -2.63 -0.53
CA GLU A 133 -3.34 -1.88 -1.50
C GLU A 133 -4.82 -2.25 -1.45
N ARG A 134 -5.14 -3.55 -1.31
CA ARG A 134 -6.51 -4.04 -1.15
C ARG A 134 -7.16 -3.47 0.11
N MET A 135 -6.48 -3.54 1.26
CA MET A 135 -6.99 -2.98 2.52
C MET A 135 -7.22 -1.46 2.41
N ARG A 136 -6.29 -0.73 1.78
CA ARG A 136 -6.44 0.71 1.52
C ARG A 136 -7.70 1.00 0.71
N GLU A 137 -7.98 0.23 -0.35
CA GLU A 137 -9.19 0.38 -1.17
C GLU A 137 -10.47 0.13 -0.35
N GLU A 138 -10.48 -0.92 0.49
CA GLU A 138 -11.59 -1.25 1.38
C GLU A 138 -11.87 -0.13 2.41
N PHE A 139 -10.82 0.47 2.96
CA PHE A 139 -10.97 1.62 3.86
C PHE A 139 -11.55 2.84 3.15
N ILE A 140 -11.02 3.20 1.98
CA ILE A 140 -11.53 4.35 1.21
C ILE A 140 -13.01 4.16 0.89
N LYS A 141 -13.40 2.96 0.44
CA LYS A 141 -14.79 2.63 0.18
C LYS A 141 -15.65 2.84 1.41
N THR A 142 -15.28 2.25 2.55
CA THR A 142 -16.01 2.39 3.81
C THR A 142 -16.11 3.85 4.26
N PHE A 143 -15.03 4.61 4.15
CA PHE A 143 -15.03 6.04 4.46
C PHE A 143 -15.96 6.82 3.54
N SER A 144 -15.93 6.60 2.23
CA SER A 144 -16.80 7.30 1.28
C SER A 144 -18.29 7.05 1.59
N GLU A 145 -18.67 5.79 1.85
CA GLU A 145 -20.04 5.44 2.24
C GLU A 145 -20.49 6.17 3.52
N LYS A 146 -19.59 6.27 4.50
CA LYS A 146 -19.86 6.94 5.79
C LYS A 146 -19.86 8.47 5.66
N PHE A 147 -18.98 9.05 4.84
CA PHE A 147 -18.99 10.47 4.52
C PHE A 147 -20.27 10.87 3.79
N ASP A 148 -20.75 10.05 2.85
CA ASP A 148 -22.02 10.29 2.15
C ASP A 148 -23.21 10.27 3.11
N LEU A 149 -23.21 9.35 4.08
CA LEU A 149 -24.22 9.32 5.14
C LEU A 149 -24.18 10.58 6.01
N ILE A 150 -23.00 11.00 6.44
CA ILE A 150 -22.82 12.25 7.20
C ILE A 150 -23.31 13.45 6.39
N ASN A 151 -22.92 13.54 5.11
CA ASN A 151 -23.31 14.63 4.23
C ASN A 151 -24.83 14.69 4.05
N LYS A 152 -25.50 13.55 3.86
CA LYS A 152 -26.97 13.47 3.83
C LYS A 152 -27.59 13.98 5.13
N ARG A 153 -27.07 13.57 6.28
CA ARG A 153 -27.58 14.03 7.58
C ARG A 153 -27.38 15.53 7.78
N ILE A 154 -26.23 16.07 7.35
CA ILE A 154 -25.98 17.52 7.36
C ILE A 154 -26.98 18.26 6.47
N GLU A 155 -27.27 17.75 5.28
CA GLU A 155 -28.26 18.33 4.36
C GLU A 155 -29.68 18.30 4.95
N GLU A 156 -30.09 17.20 5.58
CA GLU A 156 -31.36 17.09 6.30
C GLU A 156 -31.46 18.13 7.42
N LEU A 157 -30.43 18.23 8.26
CA LEU A 157 -30.42 19.18 9.37
C LEU A 157 -30.38 20.63 8.86
N LYS A 158 -29.66 20.92 7.77
CA LYS A 158 -29.69 22.24 7.11
C LYS A 158 -31.07 22.58 6.57
N ALA A 159 -31.77 21.61 6.00
CA ALA A 159 -33.14 21.79 5.50
C ALA A 159 -34.11 22.08 6.65
N ILE A 160 -34.03 21.34 7.75
CA ILE A 160 -34.85 21.56 8.96
C ILE A 160 -34.55 22.92 9.58
N ALA A 161 -33.28 23.33 9.65
CA ALA A 161 -32.86 24.61 10.20
C ALA A 161 -33.17 25.82 9.30
N GLY A 162 -33.72 25.61 8.09
CA GLY A 162 -33.94 26.68 7.11
C GLY A 162 -32.65 27.31 6.57
N LEU A 163 -31.51 26.65 6.78
CA LEU A 163 -30.18 27.08 6.36
C LEU A 163 -29.78 26.45 5.02
N THR A 164 -30.75 26.12 4.16
CA THR A 164 -30.45 25.66 2.79
C THR A 164 -29.60 26.72 2.11
N THR A 165 -28.30 26.46 2.02
CA THR A 165 -27.38 27.25 1.25
C THR A 165 -27.85 27.18 -0.19
N ARG A 166 -28.60 28.21 -0.59
CA ARG A 166 -28.88 28.58 -1.97
C ARG A 166 -27.53 28.70 -2.66
N GLY A 167 -27.15 27.62 -3.36
CA GLY A 167 -26.09 27.50 -4.35
C GLY A 167 -24.81 28.30 -4.12
N TYR A 168 -23.70 27.60 -3.92
CA TYR A 168 -22.44 28.08 -4.46
C TYR A 168 -22.53 27.97 -6.00
N VAL A 169 -23.33 28.86 -6.61
CA VAL A 169 -23.25 29.14 -8.04
C VAL A 169 -22.03 30.03 -8.17
N ALA A 170 -20.96 29.46 -8.72
CA ALA A 170 -19.90 30.25 -9.32
C ALA A 170 -20.58 31.27 -10.24
N LYS A 171 -20.55 32.55 -9.87
CA LYS A 171 -20.96 33.64 -10.76
C LYS A 171 -20.15 33.47 -12.06
N PRO A 172 -20.78 33.32 -13.23
CA PRO A 172 -20.13 33.75 -14.45
C PRO A 172 -19.93 35.25 -14.31
N VAL A 173 -18.72 35.70 -14.60
CA VAL A 173 -18.42 37.12 -14.81
C VAL A 173 -19.32 37.58 -15.96
N GLU A 174 -20.36 38.33 -15.64
CA GLU A 174 -21.11 39.10 -16.63
C GLU A 174 -20.25 40.31 -17.00
N GLU A 175 -19.72 40.29 -18.22
CA GLU A 175 -19.19 41.46 -18.90
C GLU A 175 -20.27 42.53 -19.02
N GLU A 176 -19.89 43.77 -18.71
CA GLU A 176 -20.67 44.96 -19.03
C GLU A 176 -20.86 45.09 -20.55
N GLY A 177 -22.10 45.14 -21.00
CA GLY A 177 -22.43 45.31 -22.42
C GLY A 177 -23.84 45.84 -22.65
N GLN A 178 -23.97 47.17 -22.59
CA GLN A 178 -24.92 48.04 -23.30
C GLN A 178 -26.42 47.70 -23.33
N GLY A 179 -27.20 48.64 -22.79
CA GLY A 179 -28.64 48.69 -22.92
C GLY A 179 -29.17 49.47 -24.13
N GLU A 180 -30.42 49.12 -24.42
CA GLU A 180 -31.57 49.92 -24.90
C GLU A 180 -31.94 50.04 -26.40
N LYS A 181 -33.18 49.54 -26.64
CA LYS A 181 -34.28 50.03 -27.51
C LYS A 181 -34.15 49.70 -29.02
N ALA A 182 -35.18 49.32 -29.79
CA ALA A 182 -36.60 49.71 -29.79
C ALA A 182 -37.51 48.70 -30.57
N GLU A 183 -38.84 48.91 -30.49
CA GLU A 183 -40.00 48.17 -31.03
C GLU A 183 -40.05 47.95 -32.57
N GLY A 184 -40.87 46.97 -33.01
CA GLY A 184 -41.31 46.89 -34.41
C GLY A 184 -42.08 45.62 -34.86
N VAL A 185 -43.36 45.51 -34.49
CA VAL A 185 -44.56 45.04 -35.25
C VAL A 185 -44.63 43.68 -36.03
N GLU A 186 -45.82 43.04 -35.88
CA GLU A 186 -46.61 42.15 -36.77
C GLU A 186 -46.50 40.60 -36.68
N MET A 187 -47.64 39.96 -36.40
CA MET A 187 -47.95 38.54 -36.70
C MET A 187 -48.38 38.39 -38.17
N PRO A 188 -48.33 37.20 -38.83
CA PRO A 188 -49.38 36.16 -38.64
C PRO A 188 -48.93 34.67 -38.81
N THR A 189 -49.63 33.74 -38.10
CA THR A 189 -50.26 32.47 -38.60
C THR A 189 -49.31 31.41 -39.25
N GLN A 190 -49.19 30.12 -38.89
CA GLN A 190 -50.11 29.08 -38.37
C GLN A 190 -49.39 27.71 -38.23
N GLN A 191 -50.00 26.78 -37.47
CA GLN A 191 -49.91 25.28 -37.52
C GLN A 191 -48.66 24.61 -36.89
N VAL A 192 -48.71 23.48 -36.15
CA VAL A 192 -49.76 22.50 -35.80
C VAL A 192 -49.33 21.72 -34.53
N GLN A 193 -50.34 21.15 -33.87
CA GLN A 193 -50.41 20.22 -32.73
C GLN A 193 -49.38 19.06 -32.82
N THR A 194 -48.98 18.32 -31.77
CA THR A 194 -49.83 17.49 -30.92
C THR A 194 -49.11 17.02 -29.64
N GLU A 195 -49.71 17.38 -28.51
CA GLU A 195 -49.92 16.66 -27.24
C GLU A 195 -49.43 15.20 -27.09
N LYS A 196 -48.72 14.88 -25.99
CA LYS A 196 -49.08 13.82 -24.99
C LYS A 196 -48.03 13.62 -23.89
N GLN A 197 -48.39 14.02 -22.66
CA GLN A 197 -48.26 13.21 -21.43
C GLN A 197 -49.66 12.58 -21.17
N PRO A 198 -49.92 11.61 -20.25
CA PRO A 198 -49.21 11.30 -18.99
C PRO A 198 -49.15 9.78 -18.57
N ALA A 199 -48.65 9.57 -17.33
CA ALA A 199 -48.31 8.40 -16.48
C ALA A 199 -49.42 7.28 -16.29
N PRO A 200 -49.46 6.36 -15.27
CA PRO A 200 -48.57 5.99 -14.13
C PRO A 200 -48.51 4.47 -13.66
N ARG A 201 -47.59 4.18 -12.72
CA ARG A 201 -47.52 3.24 -11.55
C ARG A 201 -48.42 1.98 -11.36
N ARG A 202 -47.78 0.88 -10.84
CA ARG A 202 -48.11 -0.06 -9.69
C ARG A 202 -47.71 -1.52 -10.04
N ARG A 203 -47.46 -2.52 -9.17
CA ARG A 203 -47.11 -2.75 -7.74
C ARG A 203 -46.93 -4.29 -7.61
N ARG A 204 -45.84 -4.76 -6.96
CA ARG A 204 -45.56 -6.03 -6.23
C ARG A 204 -46.12 -7.39 -6.68
N GLU A 205 -45.26 -8.42 -6.61
CA GLU A 205 -45.58 -9.69 -5.93
C GLU A 205 -44.31 -10.42 -5.41
N VAL A 206 -44.51 -11.32 -4.44
CA VAL A 206 -43.57 -11.87 -3.46
C VAL A 206 -43.20 -13.32 -3.82
N THR A 207 -41.94 -13.75 -3.66
CA THR A 207 -41.62 -15.18 -3.46
C THR A 207 -40.32 -15.38 -2.66
N LYS A 208 -40.37 -16.28 -1.67
CA LYS A 208 -39.26 -16.72 -0.77
C LYS A 208 -38.37 -17.78 -1.46
N PRO A 209 -37.12 -18.00 -1.03
CA PRO A 209 -36.78 -19.18 -0.19
C PRO A 209 -35.68 -18.88 0.86
N LYS A 210 -35.77 -19.26 2.14
CA LYS A 210 -35.50 -20.56 2.82
C LYS A 210 -34.15 -21.22 2.47
N ILE A 211 -33.13 -20.99 3.30
CA ILE A 211 -31.88 -21.78 3.38
C ILE A 211 -31.57 -22.07 4.86
N ILE A 212 -31.06 -23.28 5.06
CA ILE A 212 -30.89 -24.07 6.29
C ILE A 212 -29.63 -23.63 7.06
N PRO A 213 -29.66 -23.48 8.40
CA PRO A 213 -28.44 -23.35 9.21
C PRO A 213 -27.86 -24.73 9.53
N GLU A 214 -26.64 -24.99 9.09
CA GLU A 214 -25.87 -26.17 9.50
C GLU A 214 -24.92 -25.78 10.64
N GLU A 215 -25.01 -26.56 11.71
CA GLU A 215 -24.38 -26.43 13.01
C GLU A 215 -23.01 -27.10 12.97
N ILE A 216 -21.92 -26.37 13.26
CA ILE A 216 -20.59 -26.95 13.48
C ILE A 216 -20.15 -26.64 14.90
N LYS A 217 -20.03 -27.69 15.70
CA LYS A 217 -19.50 -27.68 17.08
C LYS A 217 -17.97 -27.56 17.07
N PRO A 218 -17.36 -26.99 18.13
CA PRO A 218 -15.90 -26.94 18.26
C PRO A 218 -15.36 -28.29 18.75
N ILE A 219 -14.25 -28.73 18.15
CA ILE A 219 -13.43 -29.83 18.66
C ILE A 219 -12.20 -29.19 19.34
N GLU A 220 -12.06 -29.47 20.62
CA GLU A 220 -10.86 -29.27 21.42
C GLU A 220 -9.89 -30.44 21.16
N GLU A 221 -8.58 -30.15 21.03
CA GLU A 221 -7.44 -30.90 21.61
C GLU A 221 -6.13 -30.21 21.17
N ALA A 222 -5.38 -29.65 22.11
CA ALA A 222 -4.23 -30.28 22.80
C ALA A 222 -2.97 -30.31 21.94
N GLY A 223 -1.94 -29.60 22.41
CA GLY A 223 -0.82 -29.14 21.60
C GLY A 223 0.35 -30.08 21.43
N VAL A 224 1.27 -29.65 20.57
CA VAL A 224 2.70 -29.94 20.62
C VAL A 224 3.43 -28.67 20.19
N GLU A 225 4.33 -28.21 21.06
CA GLU A 225 5.24 -27.11 20.86
C GLU A 225 6.29 -27.47 19.80
N GLU A 226 6.44 -26.65 18.76
CA GLU A 226 7.71 -26.57 18.03
C GLU A 226 8.00 -25.09 17.71
N GLN A 227 8.98 -24.56 18.44
CA GLN A 227 9.47 -23.20 18.26
C GLN A 227 10.27 -23.13 16.94
N VAL A 228 9.72 -22.41 15.96
CA VAL A 228 10.53 -21.85 14.87
C VAL A 228 10.49 -20.34 15.02
N GLN A 229 11.60 -19.81 15.55
CA GLN A 229 11.90 -18.38 15.57
C GLN A 229 12.09 -17.88 14.14
N THR A 230 11.05 -17.32 13.55
CA THR A 230 11.20 -16.43 12.39
C THR A 230 11.38 -15.02 12.90
N GLY A 231 12.61 -14.50 12.80
CA GLY A 231 12.90 -13.11 13.07
C GLY A 231 12.21 -12.20 12.07
N THR A 232 11.29 -11.37 12.54
CA THR A 232 10.74 -10.20 11.82
C THR A 232 10.69 -9.01 12.77
N SER A 233 11.86 -8.53 13.18
CA SER A 233 11.99 -7.24 13.87
C SER A 233 12.17 -6.15 12.81
N GLU A 234 11.09 -5.76 12.15
CA GLU A 234 10.93 -4.44 11.49
C GLU A 234 9.49 -4.21 10.98
N GLY A 235 8.70 -5.27 10.76
CA GLY A 235 7.26 -5.15 10.40
C GLY A 235 6.33 -4.86 11.59
N GLY A 236 6.67 -5.29 12.80
CA GLY A 236 5.73 -5.29 13.92
C GLY A 236 5.28 -3.91 14.42
N GLU A 237 6.07 -2.84 14.26
CA GLU A 237 5.65 -1.51 14.72
C GLU A 237 4.70 -0.83 13.75
N ALA A 238 4.97 -0.92 12.44
CA ALA A 238 4.08 -0.41 11.41
C ALA A 238 2.74 -1.16 11.42
N ASP A 239 2.78 -2.49 11.54
CA ASP A 239 1.58 -3.33 11.60
C ASP A 239 0.72 -3.00 12.84
N LYS A 240 1.35 -2.82 14.01
CA LYS A 240 0.64 -2.39 15.24
C LYS A 240 -0.01 -1.01 15.09
N ARG A 241 0.67 -0.07 14.43
CA ARG A 241 0.12 1.28 14.17
C ARG A 241 -1.06 1.21 13.22
N ILE A 242 -0.99 0.36 12.18
CA ILE A 242 -2.11 0.11 11.29
C ILE A 242 -3.28 -0.46 12.09
N GLU A 243 -3.07 -1.50 12.90
CA GLU A 243 -4.10 -2.12 13.72
C GLU A 243 -4.77 -1.12 14.69
N GLN A 244 -3.98 -0.25 15.31
CA GLN A 244 -4.49 0.81 16.18
C GLN A 244 -5.37 1.82 15.41
N ILE A 245 -4.95 2.23 14.21
CA ILE A 245 -5.73 3.13 13.34
C ILE A 245 -7.05 2.45 12.96
N VAL A 246 -7.02 1.16 12.59
CA VAL A 246 -8.22 0.40 12.24
C VAL A 246 -9.20 0.34 13.40
N ALA A 247 -8.72 0.04 14.61
CA ALA A 247 -9.55 -0.01 15.81
C ALA A 247 -10.15 1.37 16.16
N GLU A 248 -9.39 2.44 15.99
CA GLU A 248 -9.89 3.81 16.23
C GLU A 248 -10.96 4.21 15.21
N ILE A 249 -10.77 3.85 13.94
CA ILE A 249 -11.77 4.07 12.89
C ILE A 249 -13.05 3.29 13.22
N GLU A 250 -12.95 1.99 13.52
CA GLU A 250 -14.12 1.18 13.87
C GLU A 250 -14.88 1.75 15.07
N LYS A 251 -14.15 2.22 16.09
CA LYS A 251 -14.75 2.89 17.25
C LYS A 251 -15.49 4.17 16.88
N VAL A 252 -14.91 5.01 16.02
CA VAL A 252 -15.57 6.23 15.53
C VAL A 252 -16.81 5.88 14.70
N LEU A 253 -16.73 4.86 13.84
CA LEU A 253 -17.84 4.37 13.04
C LEU A 253 -19.00 3.85 13.92
N ASN A 254 -18.68 3.07 14.95
CA ASN A 254 -19.67 2.55 15.89
C ASN A 254 -20.34 3.68 16.70
N LYS A 255 -19.56 4.67 17.16
CA LYS A 255 -20.11 5.84 17.86
C LYS A 255 -21.04 6.67 16.98
N LEU A 256 -20.73 6.79 15.69
CA LEU A 256 -21.57 7.50 14.73
C LEU A 256 -22.89 6.75 14.47
N THR A 257 -22.83 5.42 14.39
CA THR A 257 -24.02 4.56 14.22
C THR A 257 -24.95 4.67 15.43
N GLN A 258 -24.42 4.85 16.65
CA GLN A 258 -25.24 5.08 17.84
C GLN A 258 -25.96 6.44 17.82
N MET A 259 -25.43 7.46 17.13
CA MET A 259 -26.14 8.73 16.93
C MET A 259 -27.28 8.65 15.90
N GLU A 260 -27.45 7.55 15.16
CA GLU A 260 -28.64 7.32 14.32
C GLU A 260 -29.87 6.85 15.13
N ILE A 261 -29.71 6.47 16.41
CA ILE A 261 -30.75 5.80 17.21
C ILE A 261 -31.42 6.73 18.24
N GLU A 262 -30.92 7.94 18.46
CA GLU A 262 -31.55 8.99 19.30
C GLU A 262 -32.15 10.13 18.47
#